data_AF-A0A9E3N5W9-F1
#
_entry.id   AF-A0A9E3N5W9-F1
#
_cell.length_a   1.000
_cell.length_b   1.000
_cell.length_c   1.000
_cell.angle_alpha   90.00
_cell.angle_beta   90.00
_cell.angle_gamma   90.00
#
_symmetry.space_group_name_H-M   'P 1'
#
loop_
_entity.id
_entity.type
_entity.pdbx_description
1 polymer ?
#
loop_
_entity_poly.entity_id
_entity_poly.type
_entity_poly.pdbx_seq_one_letter_code
_entity_poly.pdbx_strand_id
1 'polypeptide(L)'
;MPIRSNAVPRGRVASRLAAGLAAAATATVLSAALTGCNQPTAAEQRAQATKLRSQGDFKGALIVLKNALDAEPGSAQTRYQLAQTYLDLGD
;
A
#
# COMPACT_ATOMS: atom_id res chain seq x y z
N MET A 1 23.39 -17.85 16.05
CA MET A 1 22.63 -18.00 14.80
C MET A 1 21.99 -16.64 14.45
N PRO A 2 22.51 -15.88 13.47
CA PRO A 2 21.90 -14.63 13.03
C PRO A 2 20.93 -14.81 11.86
N ILE A 3 19.75 -14.23 12.01
CA ILE A 3 18.68 -14.07 11.02
C ILE A 3 19.15 -13.27 9.80
N ARG A 4 19.12 -13.90 8.62
CA ARG A 4 19.40 -13.25 7.33
C ARG A 4 18.19 -12.42 6.91
N SER A 5 18.37 -11.10 6.98
CA SER A 5 17.53 -10.08 6.37
C SER A 5 17.49 -10.26 4.85
N ASN A 6 16.32 -10.60 4.29
CA ASN A 6 16.11 -10.67 2.84
C ASN A 6 15.65 -9.29 2.35
N ALA A 7 16.60 -8.46 1.94
CA ALA A 7 16.36 -7.18 1.32
C ALA A 7 15.94 -7.39 -0.14
N VAL A 8 14.69 -7.03 -0.46
CA VAL A 8 14.20 -6.93 -1.84
C VAL A 8 14.95 -5.77 -2.54
N PRO A 9 15.66 -5.99 -3.65
CA PRO A 9 16.29 -4.90 -4.40
C PRO A 9 15.22 -4.18 -5.22
N ARG A 10 14.81 -2.99 -4.77
CA ARG A 10 14.02 -2.06 -5.59
C ARG A 10 14.91 -1.55 -6.73
N GLY A 11 14.46 -1.81 -7.96
CA GLY A 11 15.17 -1.53 -9.19
C GLY A 11 15.75 -0.12 -9.22
N ARG A 12 17.05 -0.04 -9.54
CA ARG A 12 17.79 1.19 -9.77
C ARG A 12 17.14 1.93 -10.94
N VAL A 13 16.44 3.01 -10.66
CA VAL A 13 16.02 3.95 -11.69
C VAL A 13 17.29 4.60 -12.22
N ALA A 14 17.69 4.20 -13.42
CA ALA A 14 18.85 4.70 -14.12
C ALA A 14 18.67 6.19 -14.38
N SER A 15 19.26 7.01 -13.51
CA SER A 15 19.46 8.44 -13.73
C SER A 15 20.44 8.62 -14.88
N ARG A 16 19.93 8.68 -16.11
CA ARG A 16 20.68 9.15 -17.27
C ARG A 16 20.45 10.66 -17.37
N LEU A 17 21.34 11.38 -16.70
CA LEU A 17 21.60 12.80 -16.88
C LEU A 17 21.94 13.05 -18.36
N ALA A 18 20.96 13.48 -19.15
CA ALA A 18 21.20 14.18 -20.40
C ALA A 18 21.00 15.67 -20.13
N ALA A 19 22.04 16.29 -19.58
CA ALA A 19 22.21 17.72 -19.55
C ALA A 19 22.38 18.22 -21.00
N GLY A 20 21.54 19.16 -21.42
CA GLY A 20 21.59 19.73 -22.76
C GLY A 20 20.74 21.00 -22.86
N LEU A 21 21.35 22.12 -22.48
CA LEU A 21 21.05 23.52 -22.82
C LEU A 21 19.79 23.79 -23.67
N ALA A 22 18.80 24.45 -23.06
CA ALA A 22 18.11 25.57 -23.70
C ALA A 22 17.32 26.35 -22.64
N ALA A 23 17.79 27.56 -22.37
CA ALA A 23 17.16 28.53 -21.50
C ALA A 23 15.75 28.89 -22.03
N ALA A 24 14.72 28.39 -21.36
CA ALA A 24 13.36 28.92 -21.45
C ALA A 24 12.63 28.67 -20.12
N ALA A 25 12.76 29.65 -19.22
CA ALA A 25 11.77 30.05 -18.23
C ALA A 25 10.98 28.93 -17.50
N THR A 26 11.62 28.35 -16.49
CA THR A 26 11.11 28.09 -15.11
C THR A 26 9.60 28.22 -14.83
N ALA A 27 8.72 27.42 -15.43
CA ALA A 27 7.29 27.44 -15.08
C ALA A 27 6.51 26.10 -15.16
N THR A 28 7.17 24.94 -15.25
CA THR A 28 6.46 23.65 -15.46
C THR A 28 6.75 22.55 -14.42
N VAL A 29 7.43 22.86 -13.31
CA VAL A 29 7.83 21.85 -12.30
C VAL A 29 6.88 21.80 -11.08
N LEU A 30 5.59 22.09 -11.25
CA LEU A 30 4.61 21.98 -10.13
C LEU A 30 3.52 20.92 -10.34
N SER A 31 3.39 20.35 -11.55
CA SER A 31 2.26 19.47 -11.86
C SER A 31 2.39 18.02 -11.38
N ALA A 32 3.51 17.63 -10.75
CA ALA A 32 3.75 16.25 -10.31
C ALA A 32 3.24 15.95 -8.88
N ALA A 33 2.70 16.94 -8.15
CA ALA A 33 2.28 16.76 -6.76
C ALA A 33 0.89 16.09 -6.58
N LEU A 34 0.10 15.92 -7.64
CA LEU A 34 -1.29 15.45 -7.52
C LEU A 34 -1.51 13.94 -7.68
N THR A 35 -0.49 13.14 -8.02
CA THR A 35 -0.67 11.67 -8.14
C THR A 35 -0.78 10.96 -6.78
N GLY A 36 -0.82 11.69 -5.66
CA GLY A 36 -0.89 11.14 -4.30
C GLY A 36 -2.30 10.92 -3.73
N CYS A 37 -3.36 11.44 -4.37
CA CYS A 37 -4.70 11.48 -3.76
C CYS A 37 -5.64 10.31 -4.08
N ASN A 38 -5.15 9.19 -4.64
CA ASN A 38 -5.99 8.03 -4.99
C ASN A 38 -5.67 6.78 -4.15
N GLN A 39 -5.24 6.95 -2.91
CA GLN A 39 -5.11 5.79 -2.01
C GLN A 39 -6.49 5.41 -1.47
N PRO A 40 -6.86 4.12 -1.51
CA PRO A 40 -8.15 3.67 -1.00
C PRO A 40 -8.24 3.95 0.50
N THR A 41 -9.38 4.47 0.92
CA THR A 41 -9.70 4.76 2.31
C THR A 41 -9.74 3.48 3.15
N ALA A 42 -9.59 3.60 4.47
CA ALA A 42 -9.71 2.45 5.38
C ALA A 42 -11.04 1.70 5.19
N ALA A 43 -12.13 2.43 4.92
CA ALA A 43 -13.44 1.83 4.65
C ALA A 43 -13.45 1.01 3.34
N GLU A 44 -12.87 1.53 2.26
CA GLU A 44 -12.75 0.82 0.99
C GLU A 44 -11.85 -0.42 1.11
N GLN A 45 -10.76 -0.30 1.86
CA GLN A 45 -9.87 -1.43 2.15
C GLN A 45 -10.61 -2.53 2.95
N ARG A 46 -11.41 -2.17 3.96
CA ARG A 46 -12.29 -3.11 4.68
C ARG A 46 -13.29 -3.81 3.75
N ALA A 47 -13.91 -3.06 2.84
CA ALA A 47 -14.84 -3.61 1.85
C ALA A 47 -14.13 -4.58 0.89
N GLN A 48 -12.95 -4.20 0.41
CA GLN A 48 -12.13 -5.05 -0.46
C GLN A 48 -11.68 -6.33 0.26
N ALA A 49 -11.28 -6.24 1.52
CA ALA A 49 -10.96 -7.40 2.33
C ALA A 49 -12.15 -8.35 2.49
N THR A 50 -13.35 -7.80 2.67
CA THR A 50 -14.58 -8.62 2.76
C THR A 50 -14.82 -9.40 1.47
N LYS A 51 -14.60 -8.76 0.31
CA LYS A 51 -14.65 -9.42 -1.00
C LYS A 51 -13.59 -10.52 -1.13
N LEU A 52 -12.35 -10.27 -0.71
CA LEU A 52 -11.27 -11.26 -0.75
C LEU A 52 -11.59 -12.47 0.15
N ARG A 53 -12.13 -12.25 1.35
CA ARG A 53 -12.60 -13.34 2.23
C ARG A 53 -13.68 -14.18 1.57
N SER A 54 -14.66 -13.56 0.91
CA SER A 54 -15.71 -14.30 0.18
C SER A 54 -15.17 -15.13 -1.00
N GLN A 55 -13.99 -14.78 -1.50
CA GLN A 55 -13.30 -15.52 -2.56
C GLN A 55 -12.36 -16.61 -2.00
N GLY A 56 -12.27 -16.75 -0.66
CA GLY A 56 -11.34 -17.65 0.00
C GLY A 56 -9.90 -17.12 0.07
N ASP A 57 -9.64 -15.90 -0.40
CA ASP A 57 -8.32 -15.26 -0.30
C ASP A 57 -8.16 -14.55 1.04
N PHE A 58 -8.08 -15.35 2.11
CA PHE A 58 -7.91 -14.84 3.48
C PHE A 58 -6.57 -14.13 3.66
N LYS A 59 -5.51 -14.60 2.99
CA LYS A 59 -4.18 -13.98 3.06
C LYS A 59 -4.18 -12.59 2.41
N GLY A 60 -4.80 -12.45 1.23
CA GLY A 60 -5.00 -11.17 0.58
C GLY A 60 -5.85 -10.22 1.44
N ALA A 61 -6.95 -10.72 2.00
CA ALA A 61 -7.78 -9.94 2.92
C ALA A 61 -6.99 -9.40 4.12
N LEU A 62 -6.08 -10.22 4.67
CA LEU A 62 -5.25 -9.87 5.81
C LEU A 62 -4.26 -8.74 5.50
N ILE A 63 -3.66 -8.75 4.31
CA ILE A 63 -2.78 -7.67 3.83
C ILE A 63 -3.57 -6.36 3.73
N VAL A 64 -4.73 -6.41 3.09
CA VAL A 64 -5.56 -5.21 2.89
C VAL A 64 -6.07 -4.66 4.22
N LEU A 65 -6.49 -5.52 5.14
CA LEU A 65 -6.93 -5.09 6.47
C LEU A 65 -5.81 -4.50 7.34
N LYS A 66 -4.56 -4.95 7.16
CA LYS A 66 -3.41 -4.32 7.82
C LYS A 66 -3.22 -2.89 7.34
N ASN A 67 -3.33 -2.65 6.03
CA ASN A 67 -3.30 -1.28 5.50
C ASN A 67 -4.46 -0.44 6.04
N ALA A 68 -5.66 -1.02 6.18
CA ALA A 68 -6.81 -0.35 6.78
C ALA A 68 -6.59 -0.01 8.26
N LEU A 69 -5.85 -0.85 8.98
CA LEU A 69 -5.50 -0.62 10.37
C LEU A 69 -4.42 0.46 10.49
N ASP A 70 -3.46 0.49 9.57
CA ASP A 70 -2.44 1.54 9.52
C ASP A 70 -3.07 2.91 9.22
N ALA A 71 -4.07 2.95 8.33
CA ALA A 71 -4.82 4.16 8.01
C ALA A 71 -5.74 4.61 9.16
N GLU A 72 -6.36 3.67 9.87
CA GLU A 72 -7.28 3.95 10.98
C GLU A 72 -7.00 3.06 12.20
N PRO A 73 -5.94 3.35 12.99
CA PRO A 73 -5.47 2.46 14.06
C PRO A 73 -6.50 2.21 15.15
N GLY A 74 -7.40 3.17 15.38
CA GLY A 74 -8.49 3.09 16.37
C GLY A 74 -9.73 2.33 15.89
N SER A 75 -9.78 1.87 14.64
CA SER A 75 -10.97 1.26 14.08
C SER A 75 -11.26 -0.11 14.71
N ALA A 76 -12.25 -0.14 15.60
CA ALA A 76 -12.76 -1.38 16.19
C ALA A 76 -13.24 -2.36 15.10
N GLN A 77 -13.85 -1.83 14.03
CA GLN A 77 -14.32 -2.63 12.91
C GLN A 77 -13.17 -3.29 12.14
N THR A 78 -12.09 -2.56 11.84
CA THR A 78 -10.92 -3.15 11.15
C THR A 78 -10.31 -4.27 11.99
N ARG A 79 -10.17 -4.06 13.31
CA ARG A 79 -9.64 -5.08 14.23
C ARG A 79 -10.55 -6.32 14.30
N TYR A 80 -11.86 -6.12 14.34
CA TYR A 80 -12.83 -7.21 14.31
C TYR A 80 -12.71 -8.04 13.03
N GLN A 81 -12.65 -7.37 11.87
CA GLN A 81 -12.49 -8.05 10.59
C GLN A 81 -11.15 -8.79 10.49
N LEU A 82 -10.07 -8.24 11.06
CA LEU A 82 -8.78 -8.94 11.16
C LEU A 82 -8.93 -10.22 11.98
N ALA A 83 -9.53 -10.13 13.17
CA ALA A 83 -9.75 -11.30 14.02
C ALA A 83 -10.54 -12.39 13.29
N GLN A 84 -11.64 -12.03 12.63
CA GLN A 84 -12.40 -12.99 11.82
C GLN A 84 -11.58 -13.61 10.69
N THR A 85 -10.72 -12.81 10.03
CA THR A 85 -9.86 -13.30 8.95
C THR A 85 -8.81 -14.29 9.47
N TYR A 86 -8.25 -14.08 10.66
CA TYR A 86 -7.36 -15.05 11.30
C TYR A 86 -8.09 -16.36 11.64
N LEU A 87 -9.34 -16.27 12.14
CA LEU A 87 -10.16 -17.45 12.40
C LEU A 87 -10.44 -18.25 11.12
N ASP A 88 -10.75 -17.58 10.01
CA ASP A 88 -10.97 -18.23 8.71
C ASP A 88 -9.68 -18.91 8.19
N LEU A 89 -8.51 -18.34 8.51
CA LEU A 89 -7.20 -18.88 8.14
C LEU A 89 -6.78 -20.06 9.02
N GLY A 90 -7.33 -20.16 10.23
CA GLY A 90 -6.99 -21.18 11.23
C GLY A 90 -5.71 -20.88 12.02
N ASP A 91 -5.30 -19.61 12.07
CA ASP A 91 -4.12 -19.11 12.82
C ASP A 91 -4.48 -18.56 14.21
#